data_AF-X1DTP9-F1
#
_entry.id   AF-X1DTP9-F1
#
_cell.length_a   1.000
_cell.length_b   1.000
_cell.length_c   1.000
_cell.angle_alpha   90.00
_cell.angle_beta   90.00
_cell.angle_gamma   90.00
#
_symmetry.space_group_name_H-M   'P 1'
#
loop_
_entity.id
_entity.type
_entity.pdbx_description
1 polymer ?
#
loop_
_entity_poly.entity_id
_entity_poly.type
_entity_poly.pdbx_seq_one_letter_code
_entity_poly.pdbx_strand_id
1 'polypeptide(L)'
;MIGHPLAEASLEDIESYSWPDPTDPARTKGLEEEVKNLYESTDHAIVAGAIGAGPFEVASWLRGSEQYYIDLLTNREFAVRLFEKVVDLYIEFYRVFLNKVGKHIQIIETSDDYGTQRGLLISPQLYKDVFKPQHKGLLNFIKSRTDAKIFHHSCGSVYDLIDELHDSGVDVLNPIQPGAAKMEPWR
;
A
#
# COMPACT_ATOMS: atom_id res chain seq x y z
N MET A 1 24.44 8.08 8.63
CA MET A 1 23.18 8.32 9.36
C MET A 1 22.09 8.34 8.31
N ILE A 2 21.18 7.35 8.32
CA ILE A 2 20.02 7.36 7.44
C ILE A 2 19.02 8.30 8.09
N GLY A 3 18.67 9.41 7.43
CA GLY A 3 17.74 10.42 7.96
C GLY A 3 16.34 10.28 7.35
N HIS A 4 15.35 10.94 7.96
CA HIS A 4 13.97 11.01 7.48
C HIS A 4 13.78 12.32 6.68
N PRO A 5 13.50 12.27 5.36
CA PRO A 5 13.51 13.46 4.51
C PRO A 5 12.50 14.55 4.90
N LEU A 6 11.42 14.18 5.60
CA LEU A 6 10.34 15.07 6.03
C LEU A 6 10.22 15.17 7.56
N ALA A 7 11.31 14.90 8.30
CA ALA A 7 11.33 14.93 9.77
C ALA A 7 10.73 16.21 10.36
N GLU A 8 11.16 17.36 9.84
CA GLU A 8 10.77 18.70 10.32
C GLU A 8 9.84 19.42 9.33
N ALA A 9 9.22 18.68 8.39
CA ALA A 9 8.40 19.26 7.34
C ALA A 9 7.11 19.90 7.87
N SER A 10 6.70 20.99 7.23
CA SER A 10 5.38 21.62 7.33
C SER A 10 4.42 21.07 6.28
N LEU A 11 3.15 21.49 6.32
CA LEU A 11 2.16 21.13 5.30
C LEU A 11 2.57 21.62 3.91
N GLU A 12 3.13 22.83 3.83
CA GLU A 12 3.62 23.41 2.56
C GLU A 12 4.80 22.63 1.98
N ASP A 13 5.64 22.04 2.84
CA ASP A 13 6.77 21.21 2.40
C ASP A 13 6.28 19.92 1.73
N ILE A 14 5.15 19.35 2.15
CA ILE A 14 4.55 18.16 1.49
C ILE A 14 4.25 18.46 0.02
N GLU A 15 3.72 19.64 -0.29
CA GLU A 15 3.32 19.98 -1.67
C GLU A 15 4.50 20.39 -2.54
N SER A 16 5.56 20.96 -1.95
CA SER A 16 6.76 21.40 -2.67
C SER A 16 7.89 20.37 -2.69
N TYR A 17 7.73 19.24 -1.98
CA TYR A 17 8.71 18.16 -1.98
C TYR A 17 8.89 17.55 -3.37
N SER A 18 10.14 17.17 -3.69
CA SER A 18 10.50 16.51 -4.95
C SER A 18 10.07 15.03 -4.95
N TRP A 19 8.76 14.80 -5.09
CA TRP A 19 8.20 13.45 -5.21
C TRP A 19 8.68 12.72 -6.47
N PRO A 20 8.77 11.38 -6.44
CA PRO A 20 9.15 10.60 -7.61
C PRO A 20 8.12 10.77 -8.73
N ASP A 21 8.59 10.91 -9.98
CA ASP A 21 7.72 10.99 -11.15
C ASP A 21 7.13 9.60 -11.48
N PRO A 22 5.81 9.39 -11.36
CA PRO A 22 5.18 8.11 -11.72
C PRO A 22 5.15 7.84 -13.22
N THR A 23 5.28 8.88 -14.03
CA THR A 23 5.13 8.84 -15.49
C THR A 23 6.44 8.65 -16.25
N ASP A 24 7.57 8.57 -15.54
CA ASP A 24 8.88 8.32 -16.15
C ASP A 24 8.82 7.04 -17.04
N PRO A 25 9.03 7.17 -18.36
CA PRO A 25 8.96 6.03 -19.29
C PRO A 25 9.89 4.88 -18.92
N ALA A 26 10.99 5.14 -18.19
CA ALA A 26 11.90 4.12 -17.72
C ALA A 26 11.21 3.08 -16.81
N ARG A 27 10.14 3.46 -16.10
CA ARG A 27 9.40 2.57 -15.18
C ARG A 27 8.63 1.46 -15.88
N THR A 28 8.23 1.67 -17.13
CA THR A 28 7.43 0.70 -17.91
C THR A 28 8.12 0.24 -19.19
N LYS A 29 9.41 0.57 -19.36
CA LYS A 29 10.15 0.23 -20.58
C LYS A 29 10.25 -1.29 -20.75
N GLY A 30 9.67 -1.82 -21.83
CA GLY A 30 9.66 -3.25 -22.15
C GLY A 30 8.59 -4.08 -21.42
N LEU A 31 7.94 -3.50 -20.41
CA LEU A 31 7.01 -4.20 -19.53
C LEU A 31 5.82 -4.82 -20.26
N GLU A 32 5.25 -4.10 -21.22
CA GLU A 32 4.07 -4.56 -21.98
C GLU A 32 4.38 -5.80 -22.83
N GLU A 33 5.55 -5.82 -23.48
CA GLU A 33 6.01 -6.95 -24.29
C GLU A 33 6.34 -8.17 -23.42
N GLU A 34 7.06 -7.94 -22.31
CA GLU A 34 7.42 -9.00 -21.36
C GLU A 34 6.19 -9.69 -20.77
N VAL A 35 5.24 -8.93 -20.24
CA VAL A 35 4.04 -9.48 -19.61
C VAL A 35 3.15 -10.17 -20.65
N LYS A 36 3.04 -9.62 -21.87
CA LYS A 36 2.30 -10.28 -22.95
C LYS A 36 2.92 -11.62 -23.31
N ASN A 37 4.24 -11.69 -23.44
CA ASN A 37 4.95 -12.93 -23.72
C ASN A 37 4.71 -13.97 -22.62
N LEU A 38 4.78 -13.58 -21.34
CA LEU A 38 4.46 -14.48 -20.22
C LEU A 38 3.01 -15.00 -20.30
N TYR A 39 2.07 -14.11 -20.65
CA TYR A 39 0.65 -14.44 -20.71
C TYR A 39 0.33 -15.42 -21.84
N GLU A 40 1.03 -15.31 -22.97
CA GLU A 40 0.82 -16.17 -24.14
C GLU A 40 1.63 -17.47 -24.10
N SER A 41 2.75 -17.51 -23.38
CA SER A 41 3.70 -18.64 -23.42
C SER A 41 3.70 -19.54 -22.18
N THR A 42 2.97 -19.18 -21.12
CA THR A 42 2.92 -19.95 -19.87
C THR A 42 1.50 -20.30 -19.46
N ASP A 43 1.36 -21.33 -18.63
CA ASP A 43 0.13 -21.74 -17.95
C ASP A 43 0.08 -21.28 -16.48
N HIS A 44 1.02 -20.44 -16.07
CA HIS A 44 1.14 -19.95 -14.70
C HIS A 44 0.45 -18.60 -14.52
N ALA A 45 0.00 -18.29 -13.31
CA ALA A 45 -0.52 -16.97 -12.99
C ALA A 45 0.60 -15.93 -12.99
N ILE A 46 0.34 -14.80 -13.64
CA ILE A 46 1.22 -13.63 -13.63
C ILE A 46 0.85 -12.78 -12.42
N VAL A 47 1.84 -12.60 -11.55
CA VAL A 47 1.74 -11.82 -10.33
C VAL A 47 2.54 -10.54 -10.49
N ALA A 48 1.86 -9.40 -10.37
CA ALA A 48 2.54 -8.12 -10.23
C ALA A 48 2.96 -7.96 -8.76
N GLY A 49 4.27 -7.95 -8.51
CA GLY A 49 4.80 -7.69 -7.17
C GLY A 49 4.47 -6.28 -6.68
N ALA A 50 4.48 -6.08 -5.37
CA ALA A 50 4.23 -4.77 -4.78
C ALA A 50 5.22 -3.71 -5.28
N ILE A 51 4.71 -2.49 -5.46
CA ILE A 51 5.52 -1.32 -5.87
C ILE A 51 6.56 -0.96 -4.79
N GLY A 52 6.34 -1.39 -3.55
CA GLY A 52 7.22 -1.16 -2.41
C GLY A 52 6.52 -1.53 -1.11
N ALA A 53 6.81 -0.78 -0.04
CA ALA A 53 6.03 -0.79 1.20
C ALA A 53 4.67 -0.10 1.01
N GLY A 54 3.79 -0.12 2.00
CA GLY A 54 2.50 0.54 1.89
C GLY A 54 2.52 2.05 2.13
N PRO A 55 1.42 2.75 1.78
CA PRO A 55 1.34 4.19 1.98
C PRO A 55 1.47 4.63 3.45
N PHE A 56 0.95 3.86 4.41
CA PHE A 56 1.11 4.18 5.83
C PHE A 56 2.56 3.99 6.29
N GLU A 57 3.22 2.90 5.88
CA GLU A 57 4.64 2.69 6.15
C GLU A 57 5.51 3.79 5.54
N VAL A 58 5.29 4.14 4.27
CA VAL A 58 6.07 5.18 3.59
C VAL A 58 5.86 6.54 4.24
N ALA A 59 4.64 6.90 4.62
CA ALA A 59 4.38 8.14 5.38
C ALA A 59 5.13 8.14 6.71
N SER A 60 5.11 7.02 7.44
CA SER A 60 5.84 6.81 8.69
C SER A 60 7.36 6.96 8.48
N TRP A 61 7.92 6.41 7.41
CA TRP A 61 9.36 6.49 7.13
C TRP A 61 9.81 7.87 6.65
N LEU A 62 8.97 8.59 5.91
CA LEU A 62 9.31 9.93 5.43
C LEU A 62 9.38 10.93 6.59
N ARG A 63 8.41 10.87 7.50
CA ARG A 63 8.35 11.72 8.70
C ARG A 63 9.26 11.25 9.82
N GLY A 64 9.56 9.96 9.86
CA GLY A 64 10.15 9.30 11.03
C GLY A 64 9.06 8.71 11.90
N SER A 65 9.12 7.40 12.13
CA SER A 65 7.96 6.64 12.61
C SER A 65 7.45 7.11 13.97
N GLU A 66 8.36 7.39 14.91
CA GLU A 66 7.98 7.92 16.22
C GLU A 66 7.21 9.25 16.10
N GLN A 67 7.75 10.19 15.32
CA GLN A 67 7.11 11.49 15.12
C GLN A 67 5.79 11.35 14.36
N TYR A 68 5.71 10.45 13.37
CA TYR A 68 4.47 10.19 12.64
C TYR A 68 3.36 9.67 13.56
N TYR A 69 3.67 8.75 14.46
CA TYR A 69 2.70 8.25 15.45
C TYR A 69 2.28 9.34 16.46
N ILE A 70 3.20 10.22 16.86
CA ILE A 70 2.87 11.38 17.69
C ILE A 70 1.95 12.33 16.92
N ASP A 71 2.26 12.64 15.65
CA ASP A 71 1.49 13.55 14.81
C ASP A 71 0.06 13.04 14.57
N LEU A 72 -0.18 11.72 14.46
CA LEU A 72 -1.54 11.17 14.38
C LEU A 72 -2.44 11.57 15.56
N LEU A 73 -1.84 11.93 16.70
CA LEU A 73 -2.52 12.39 17.91
C LEU A 73 -2.45 13.91 18.09
N THR A 74 -1.33 14.55 17.77
CA THR A 74 -1.07 15.96 18.12
C THR A 74 -1.11 16.91 16.92
N ASN A 75 -0.89 16.40 15.71
CA ASN A 75 -0.86 17.15 14.45
C ASN A 75 -1.48 16.31 13.32
N ARG A 76 -2.73 15.91 13.53
CA ARG A 76 -3.42 14.94 12.66
C ARG A 76 -3.52 15.44 11.22
N GLU A 77 -3.73 16.73 11.04
CA GLU A 77 -3.80 17.33 9.70
C GLU A 77 -2.53 17.02 8.90
N PHE A 78 -1.34 17.27 9.45
CA PHE A 78 -0.09 16.92 8.79
C PHE A 78 0.03 15.42 8.47
N ALA A 79 -0.22 14.56 9.46
CA ALA A 79 -0.05 13.12 9.30
C ALA A 79 -1.00 12.53 8.23
N VAL A 80 -2.25 13.01 8.18
CA VAL A 80 -3.25 12.62 7.19
C VAL A 80 -2.88 13.14 5.81
N ARG A 81 -2.48 14.42 5.70
CA ARG A 81 -2.06 15.02 4.42
C ARG A 81 -0.85 14.33 3.82
N LEU A 82 0.12 13.93 4.65
CA LEU A 82 1.27 13.16 4.20
C LEU A 82 0.85 11.78 3.66
N PHE A 83 -0.01 11.07 4.38
CA PHE A 83 -0.53 9.78 3.95
C PHE A 83 -1.33 9.89 2.64
N GLU A 84 -2.23 10.86 2.53
CA GLU A 84 -3.01 11.13 1.32
C GLU A 84 -2.11 11.40 0.11
N LYS A 85 -1.05 12.20 0.29
CA LYS A 85 -0.08 12.48 -0.77
C LYS A 85 0.61 11.20 -1.26
N VAL A 86 0.97 10.31 -0.34
CA VAL A 86 1.57 9.01 -0.70
C VAL A 86 0.56 8.12 -1.42
N VAL A 87 -0.70 8.08 -0.98
CA VAL A 87 -1.76 7.33 -1.68
C VAL A 87 -1.97 7.86 -3.10
N ASP A 88 -2.00 9.18 -3.30
CA ASP A 88 -2.13 9.80 -4.62
C ASP A 88 -0.98 9.38 -5.56
N LEU A 89 0.25 9.32 -5.05
CA LEU A 89 1.39 8.82 -5.82
C LEU A 89 1.21 7.35 -6.19
N TYR A 90 0.71 6.51 -5.28
CA TYR A 90 0.44 5.10 -5.55
C TYR A 90 -0.63 4.94 -6.63
N ILE A 91 -1.71 5.72 -6.59
CA ILE A 91 -2.73 5.74 -7.63
C ILE A 91 -2.08 6.03 -8.99
N GLU A 92 -1.19 7.02 -9.08
CA GLU A 92 -0.52 7.36 -10.34
C GLU A 92 0.46 6.28 -10.81
N PHE A 93 1.21 5.65 -9.90
CA PHE A 93 2.06 4.50 -10.25
C PHE A 93 1.23 3.33 -10.80
N TYR A 94 0.14 2.96 -10.12
CA TYR A 94 -0.77 1.92 -10.60
C TYR A 94 -1.45 2.33 -11.90
N ARG A 95 -1.77 3.61 -12.10
CA ARG A 95 -2.35 4.10 -13.36
C ARG A 95 -1.42 3.81 -14.53
N VAL A 96 -0.16 4.19 -14.40
CA VAL A 96 0.86 4.02 -15.45
C VAL A 96 1.10 2.53 -15.71
N PHE A 97 1.25 1.73 -14.65
CA PHE A 97 1.45 0.29 -14.73
C PHE A 97 0.26 -0.45 -15.35
N LEU A 98 -0.95 -0.28 -14.81
CA LEU A 98 -2.13 -1.06 -15.22
C LEU A 98 -2.66 -0.66 -16.60
N ASN A 99 -2.43 0.57 -17.05
CA ASN A 99 -2.73 0.96 -18.43
C ASN A 99 -1.93 0.14 -19.46
N LYS A 100 -0.77 -0.40 -19.07
CA LYS A 100 0.08 -1.24 -19.92
C LYS A 100 -0.25 -2.71 -19.82
N VAL A 101 -0.43 -3.21 -18.59
CA VAL A 101 -0.41 -4.66 -18.35
C VAL A 101 -1.64 -5.19 -17.62
N GLY A 102 -2.59 -4.34 -17.23
CA GLY A 102 -3.73 -4.72 -16.39
C GLY A 102 -4.57 -5.87 -16.95
N LYS A 103 -4.65 -6.03 -18.29
CA LYS A 103 -5.40 -7.13 -18.95
C LYS A 103 -4.70 -8.50 -18.89
N HIS A 104 -3.41 -8.52 -18.58
CA HIS A 104 -2.58 -9.73 -18.65
C HIS A 104 -2.10 -10.19 -17.26
N ILE A 105 -2.49 -9.49 -16.19
CA ILE A 105 -2.12 -9.82 -14.81
C ILE A 105 -3.30 -10.51 -14.11
N GLN A 106 -3.03 -11.54 -13.32
CA GLN A 106 -4.05 -12.27 -12.56
C GLN A 106 -4.03 -11.95 -11.06
N ILE A 107 -2.89 -11.52 -10.53
CA ILE A 107 -2.75 -11.12 -9.12
C ILE A 107 -1.92 -9.84 -9.04
N ILE A 108 -2.37 -8.90 -8.22
CA ILE A 108 -1.60 -7.71 -7.84
C ILE A 108 -1.30 -7.80 -6.35
N GLU A 109 -0.03 -7.79 -6.02
CA GLU A 109 0.45 -7.66 -4.66
C GLU A 109 0.44 -6.18 -4.25
N THR A 110 -0.18 -5.91 -3.13
CA THR A 110 -0.12 -4.65 -2.39
C THR A 110 0.47 -4.95 -1.03
N SER A 111 0.99 -3.95 -0.33
CA SER A 111 1.55 -4.09 1.01
C SER A 111 1.16 -2.86 1.82
N ASP A 112 0.94 -3.04 3.13
CA ASP A 112 0.98 -1.97 4.14
C ASP A 112 0.95 -2.59 5.55
N ASP A 113 2.06 -2.50 6.27
CA ASP A 113 2.19 -3.13 7.59
C ASP A 113 1.43 -2.37 8.68
N TYR A 114 0.30 -2.92 9.13
CA TYR A 114 -0.47 -2.40 10.27
C TYR A 114 -0.23 -3.16 11.58
N GLY A 115 0.48 -4.29 11.53
CA GLY A 115 0.59 -5.23 12.64
C GLY A 115 1.94 -5.22 13.37
N THR A 116 1.89 -5.63 14.63
CA THR A 116 3.03 -6.03 15.47
C THR A 116 2.85 -7.49 15.88
N GLN A 117 3.81 -8.07 16.60
CA GLN A 117 3.63 -9.41 17.16
C GLN A 117 2.41 -9.55 18.09
N ARG A 118 1.90 -8.46 18.66
CA ARG A 118 0.87 -8.48 19.73
C ARG A 118 -0.47 -7.87 19.32
N GLY A 119 -0.57 -7.26 18.16
CA GLY A 119 -1.76 -6.53 17.70
C GLY A 119 -1.37 -5.40 16.76
N LEU A 120 -2.26 -4.44 16.55
CA LEU A 120 -2.07 -3.34 15.60
C LEU A 120 -1.11 -2.25 16.10
N LEU A 121 -0.47 -1.56 15.15
CA LEU A 121 0.34 -0.34 15.36
C LEU A 121 -0.54 0.89 15.67
N ILE A 122 -1.74 0.92 15.10
CA ILE A 122 -2.75 1.97 15.31
C ILE A 122 -4.06 1.36 15.79
N SER A 123 -4.91 2.14 16.46
CA SER A 123 -6.20 1.62 16.90
C SER A 123 -7.07 1.24 15.70
N PRO A 124 -7.93 0.19 15.82
CA PRO A 124 -8.86 -0.17 14.74
C PRO A 124 -9.76 1.00 14.32
N GLN A 125 -10.17 1.84 15.28
CA GLN A 125 -10.98 3.01 15.00
C GLN A 125 -10.22 4.04 14.16
N LEU A 126 -8.95 4.30 14.48
CA LEU A 126 -8.13 5.21 13.70
C LEU A 126 -7.93 4.70 12.28
N TYR A 127 -7.70 3.39 12.09
CA TYR A 127 -7.66 2.79 10.76
C TYR A 127 -8.96 3.06 9.99
N LYS A 128 -10.12 2.77 10.58
CA LYS A 128 -11.43 2.93 9.93
C LYS A 128 -11.72 4.37 9.53
N ASP A 129 -11.39 5.32 10.41
CA ASP A 129 -11.75 6.73 10.21
C ASP A 129 -10.79 7.45 9.27
N VAL A 130 -9.51 7.07 9.28
CA VAL A 130 -8.44 7.85 8.63
C VAL A 130 -7.77 7.14 7.47
N PHE A 131 -7.55 5.83 7.55
CA PHE A 131 -6.72 5.11 6.59
C PHE A 131 -7.54 4.27 5.60
N LYS A 132 -8.62 3.65 6.09
CA LYS A 132 -9.51 2.81 5.31
C LYS A 132 -10.12 3.53 4.09
N PRO A 133 -10.61 4.78 4.15
CA PRO A 133 -11.23 5.42 3.00
C PRO A 133 -10.27 5.53 1.80
N GLN A 134 -9.02 5.91 2.05
CA GLN A 134 -7.97 6.09 1.06
C GLN A 134 -7.43 4.73 0.58
N HIS A 135 -7.24 3.76 1.49
CA HIS A 135 -6.88 2.40 1.13
C HIS A 135 -7.93 1.76 0.21
N LYS A 136 -9.21 1.84 0.59
CA LYS A 136 -10.34 1.39 -0.25
C LYS A 136 -10.40 2.13 -1.58
N GLY A 137 -10.14 3.45 -1.59
CA GLY A 137 -10.03 4.24 -2.80
C GLY A 137 -8.96 3.73 -3.76
N LEU A 138 -7.75 3.46 -3.26
CA LEU A 138 -6.64 2.88 -4.01
C LEU A 138 -7.00 1.50 -4.58
N LEU A 139 -7.55 0.59 -3.77
CA LEU A 139 -7.91 -0.75 -4.22
C LEU A 139 -9.04 -0.72 -5.26
N ASN A 140 -10.05 0.14 -5.07
CA ASN A 140 -11.10 0.34 -6.05
C ASN A 140 -10.55 0.87 -7.38
N PHE A 141 -9.59 1.79 -7.33
CA PHE A 141 -8.91 2.29 -8.53
C PHE A 141 -8.20 1.16 -9.27
N ILE A 142 -7.42 0.32 -8.57
CA ILE A 142 -6.73 -0.84 -9.14
C ILE A 142 -7.75 -1.78 -9.80
N LYS A 143 -8.79 -2.19 -9.07
CA LYS A 143 -9.84 -3.10 -9.58
C LYS A 143 -10.63 -2.53 -10.77
N SER A 144 -10.68 -1.21 -10.93
CA SER A 144 -11.32 -0.60 -12.11
C SER A 144 -10.52 -0.79 -13.41
N ARG A 145 -9.26 -1.24 -13.32
CA ARG A 145 -8.32 -1.34 -14.44
C ARG A 145 -7.89 -2.76 -14.78
N THR A 146 -8.32 -3.75 -13.99
CA THR A 146 -7.94 -5.15 -14.15
C THR A 146 -8.95 -6.06 -13.44
N ASP A 147 -9.05 -7.30 -13.90
CA ASP A 147 -9.80 -8.36 -13.21
C ASP A 147 -8.92 -9.13 -12.18
N ALA A 148 -7.68 -8.69 -11.97
CA ALA A 148 -6.75 -9.32 -11.06
C ALA A 148 -7.24 -9.34 -9.60
N LYS A 149 -6.86 -10.37 -8.86
CA LYS A 149 -7.08 -10.47 -7.42
C LYS A 149 -6.08 -9.62 -6.65
N ILE A 150 -6.56 -8.94 -5.61
CA ILE A 150 -5.70 -8.17 -4.70
C ILE A 150 -5.17 -9.08 -3.62
N PHE A 151 -3.86 -9.31 -3.67
CA PHE A 151 -3.09 -9.96 -2.62
C PHE A 151 -2.46 -8.87 -1.76
N HIS A 152 -2.85 -8.77 -0.49
CA HIS A 152 -2.38 -7.71 0.39
C HIS A 152 -1.45 -8.26 1.47
N HIS A 153 -0.24 -7.72 1.51
CA HIS A 153 0.77 -8.03 2.50
C HIS A 153 0.66 -7.11 3.72
N SER A 154 0.60 -7.68 4.93
CA SER A 154 0.86 -6.96 6.17
C SER A 154 1.50 -7.90 7.20
N CYS A 155 2.66 -7.52 7.72
CA CYS A 155 3.29 -8.19 8.84
C CYS A 155 2.47 -8.07 10.14
N GLY A 156 2.72 -9.01 11.04
CA GLY A 156 2.21 -9.00 12.41
C GLY A 156 0.76 -9.43 12.53
N SER A 157 0.14 -9.05 13.66
CA SER A 157 -1.25 -9.34 13.97
C SER A 157 -2.14 -8.23 13.45
N VAL A 158 -2.80 -8.51 12.32
CA VAL A 158 -3.86 -7.67 11.75
C VAL A 158 -5.25 -8.24 11.95
N TYR A 159 -5.40 -9.17 12.89
CA TYR A 159 -6.66 -9.89 13.13
C TYR A 159 -7.87 -8.94 13.27
N ASP A 160 -7.70 -7.87 14.05
CA ASP A 160 -8.78 -6.92 14.31
C ASP A 160 -9.09 -5.99 13.10
N LEU A 161 -8.36 -6.13 11.98
CA LEU A 161 -8.59 -5.43 10.70
C LEU A 161 -9.00 -6.35 9.55
N ILE A 162 -9.03 -7.68 9.71
CA ILE A 162 -9.29 -8.62 8.60
C ILE A 162 -10.59 -8.28 7.84
N ASP A 163 -11.69 -8.05 8.58
CA ASP A 163 -12.98 -7.70 7.97
C ASP A 163 -12.93 -6.35 7.23
N GLU A 164 -12.16 -5.41 7.75
CA GLU A 164 -12.02 -4.07 7.16
C GLU A 164 -11.15 -4.10 5.90
N LEU A 165 -10.11 -4.94 5.87
CA LEU A 165 -9.28 -5.20 4.69
C LEU A 165 -10.10 -5.88 3.60
N HIS A 166 -10.88 -6.91 3.95
CA HIS A 166 -11.80 -7.57 3.03
C HIS A 166 -12.84 -6.57 2.46
N ASP A 167 -13.49 -5.76 3.29
CA ASP A 167 -14.42 -4.72 2.84
C ASP A 167 -13.76 -3.64 1.96
N SER A 168 -12.45 -3.41 2.11
CA SER A 168 -11.69 -2.48 1.28
C SER A 168 -11.37 -3.06 -0.11
N GLY A 169 -11.56 -4.37 -0.31
CA GLY A 169 -11.35 -5.05 -1.58
C GLY A 169 -10.15 -5.99 -1.59
N VAL A 170 -9.55 -6.33 -0.46
CA VAL A 170 -8.51 -7.36 -0.39
C VAL A 170 -9.13 -8.74 -0.68
N ASP A 171 -8.59 -9.47 -1.64
CA ASP A 171 -9.03 -10.83 -1.99
C ASP A 171 -8.21 -11.90 -1.26
N VAL A 172 -6.92 -11.65 -1.00
CA VAL A 172 -6.01 -12.55 -0.29
C VAL A 172 -5.21 -11.77 0.73
N LEU A 173 -5.20 -12.21 1.99
CA LEU A 173 -4.34 -11.67 3.04
C LEU A 173 -3.05 -12.49 3.15
N ASN A 174 -1.91 -11.81 3.16
CA ASN A 174 -0.59 -12.41 3.31
C ASN A 174 0.25 -11.69 4.38
N PRO A 175 1.02 -12.41 5.18
CA PRO A 175 0.76 -13.78 5.59
C PRO A 175 -0.45 -13.87 6.55
N ILE A 176 -0.98 -15.07 6.73
CA ILE A 176 -1.55 -15.44 8.03
C ILE A 176 -0.35 -15.80 8.91
N GLN A 177 0.15 -14.84 9.71
CA GLN A 177 1.42 -14.96 10.46
C GLN A 177 1.25 -15.76 11.76
N PRO A 178 1.55 -17.08 11.80
CA PRO A 178 1.13 -17.91 12.94
C PRO A 178 1.82 -17.56 14.26
N GLY A 179 2.97 -16.88 14.21
CA GLY A 179 3.69 -16.40 15.38
C GLY A 179 3.17 -15.08 15.95
N ALA A 180 2.20 -14.43 15.29
CA ALA A 180 1.57 -13.20 15.77
C ALA A 180 0.24 -13.52 16.47
N ALA A 181 -0.13 -12.68 17.44
CA ALA A 181 -1.35 -12.90 18.24
C ALA A 181 -2.60 -13.05 17.37
N LYS A 182 -3.44 -14.06 17.65
CA LYS A 182 -4.71 -14.33 16.95
C LYS A 182 -4.60 -14.65 15.44
N MET A 183 -3.40 -14.89 14.91
CA MET A 183 -3.16 -15.15 13.48
C MET A 183 -2.86 -16.64 13.22
N GLU A 184 -3.31 -17.54 14.09
CA GLU A 184 -3.16 -18.99 13.88
C GLU A 184 -4.11 -19.46 12.75
N PRO A 185 -3.63 -20.30 11.81
CA PRO A 185 -4.42 -20.68 10.63
C PRO A 185 -5.62 -21.60 10.91
N TRP A 186 -5.76 -22.11 12.14
CA TRP A 186 -6.81 -23.08 12.54
C TRP A 186 -7.84 -22.48 13.52
N ARG A 187 -7.91 -21.15 13.59
CA ARG A 187 -8.78 -20.43 14.53
C ARG A 187 -10.26 -20.50 14.13
#